data_AF-A0A258BNP3-F1
#
_entry.id   AF-A0A258BNP3-F1
#
_cell.length_a   1.000
_cell.length_b   1.000
_cell.length_c   1.000
_cell.angle_alpha   90.00
_cell.angle_beta   90.00
_cell.angle_gamma   90.00
#
_symmetry.space_group_name_H-M   'P 1'
#
loop_
_entity.id
_entity.type
_entity.pdbx_description
1 polymer ?
#
loop_
_entity_poly.entity_id
_entity_poly.type
_entity_poly.pdbx_seq_one_letter_code
_entity_poly.pdbx_strand_id
1 'polypeptide(L)'
;MLVIHPDECIDCGVCEPECPAEAIKPDTEDDPDGKWLKLNSEYSKVWPNITRMKEPPADRDEWASVTGKLEKYFSPNPGTGD
;
A
#
# COMPACT_ATOMS: atom_id res chain seq x y z
N MET A 1 -4.81 -2.89 4.21
CA MET A 1 -3.97 -2.09 3.29
C MET A 1 -2.72 -2.89 2.94
N LEU A 2 -1.97 -2.47 1.93
CA LEU A 2 -0.66 -3.04 1.56
C LEU A 2 0.39 -1.93 1.63
N VAL A 3 1.61 -2.25 2.03
CA VAL A 3 2.74 -1.32 2.13
C VAL A 3 3.97 -1.91 1.46
N ILE A 4 4.87 -1.03 1.00
CA ILE A 4 6.17 -1.35 0.41
C ILE A 4 7.25 -1.01 1.44
N HIS A 5 8.21 -1.92 1.63
CA HIS A 5 9.35 -1.66 2.50
C HIS A 5 10.35 -0.72 1.80
N PRO A 6 10.57 0.52 2.28
CA PRO A 6 11.41 1.49 1.57
C PRO A 6 12.88 1.05 1.51
N ASP A 7 13.42 0.45 2.58
CA ASP A 7 14.81 0.00 2.60
C ASP A 7 15.09 -1.21 1.69
N GLU A 8 14.06 -1.94 1.25
CA GLU A 8 14.19 -3.08 0.32
C GLU A 8 13.76 -2.73 -1.12
N CYS A 9 13.00 -1.65 -1.28
CA CYS A 9 12.63 -1.11 -2.57
C CYS A 9 13.88 -0.62 -3.30
N ILE A 10 13.97 -0.92 -4.59
CA ILE A 10 15.09 -0.52 -5.46
C ILE A 10 14.65 0.46 -6.57
N ASP A 11 13.47 1.05 -6.42
CA ASP A 11 12.91 2.06 -7.33
C ASP A 11 12.82 1.62 -8.79
N CYS A 12 12.50 0.34 -9.02
CA CYS A 12 12.42 -0.21 -10.38
C CYS A 12 11.17 0.23 -11.17
N GLY A 13 10.15 0.78 -10.51
CA GLY A 13 8.92 1.29 -11.14
C GLY A 13 7.95 0.23 -11.69
N VAL A 14 8.26 -1.07 -11.59
CA VAL A 14 7.44 -2.14 -12.20
C VAL A 14 6.05 -2.27 -11.57
N CYS A 15 5.92 -2.00 -10.26
CA CYS A 15 4.65 -2.17 -9.56
C CYS A 15 3.63 -1.04 -9.81
N GLU A 16 4.09 0.14 -10.22
CA GLU A 16 3.22 1.31 -10.46
C GLU A 16 2.13 1.03 -11.51
N PRO A 17 2.45 0.64 -12.76
CA PRO A 17 1.44 0.38 -13.78
C PRO A 17 0.59 -0.87 -13.50
N GLU A 18 1.08 -1.77 -12.65
CA GLU A 18 0.38 -3.01 -12.29
C GLU A 18 -0.72 -2.78 -11.25
N CYS A 19 -0.71 -1.64 -10.55
CA CYS A 19 -1.73 -1.32 -9.55
C CYS A 19 -3.01 -0.78 -10.20
N PRO A 20 -4.12 -1.53 -10.24
CA PRO A 20 -5.33 -1.08 -10.93
C PRO A 20 -6.09 0.03 -10.19
N ALA A 21 -5.70 0.33 -8.95
CA ALA A 21 -6.19 1.48 -8.19
C ALA A 21 -5.28 2.71 -8.32
N GLU A 22 -4.20 2.61 -9.09
CA GLU A 22 -3.20 3.67 -9.30
C GLU A 22 -2.65 4.26 -7.98
N ALA A 23 -2.61 3.43 -6.93
CA ALA A 23 -2.31 3.85 -5.56
C ALA A 23 -0.81 3.83 -5.22
N ILE A 24 0.02 3.28 -6.11
CA ILE A 24 1.48 3.24 -5.94
C ILE A 24 2.05 4.47 -6.63
N LYS A 25 2.88 5.22 -5.91
CA LYS A 25 3.56 6.43 -6.37
C LYS A 25 5.00 6.45 -5.86
N PRO A 26 5.93 7.09 -6.58
CA PRO A 26 7.28 7.29 -6.06
C PRO A 26 7.24 8.15 -4.80
N ASP A 27 8.20 7.96 -3.91
CA ASP A 27 8.32 8.71 -2.65
C ASP A 27 8.53 10.23 -2.87
N THR A 28 9.04 10.61 -4.04
CA THR A 28 9.17 11.99 -4.49
C THR A 28 7.83 12.68 -4.79
N GLU A 29 6.74 11.93 -4.94
CA GLU A 29 5.38 12.41 -5.19
C GLU A 29 4.48 12.32 -3.95
N ASP A 30 5.04 12.04 -2.76
CA ASP A 30 4.28 12.03 -1.51
C ASP A 30 3.73 13.44 -1.17
N ASP A 31 2.71 13.47 -0.31
CA ASP A 31 2.21 14.70 0.27
C ASP A 31 3.33 15.42 1.05
N PRO A 32 3.27 16.77 1.21
CA PRO A 32 4.33 17.54 1.87
C PRO A 32 4.65 17.11 3.32
N ASP A 33 3.74 16.39 3.97
CA ASP A 33 3.92 15.84 5.31
C ASP A 33 4.58 14.45 5.33
N GLY A 34 4.88 13.86 4.16
CA GLY A 34 5.53 12.56 4.00
C GLY A 34 4.73 11.42 4.64
N LYS A 35 3.40 11.56 4.71
CA LYS A 35 2.56 10.65 5.49
C LYS A 35 2.62 9.22 4.96
N TRP A 36 2.69 9.04 3.63
CA TRP A 36 2.67 7.71 3.02
C TRP A 36 3.99 7.01 3.23
N LEU A 37 5.12 7.70 3.04
CA LEU A 37 6.44 7.16 3.30
C LEU A 37 6.57 6.71 4.77
N LYS A 38 6.08 7.53 5.71
CA LYS A 38 6.07 7.18 7.13
C LYS A 38 5.23 5.93 7.43
N LEU A 39 4.01 5.86 6.88
CA LEU A 39 3.12 4.72 7.03
C LEU A 39 3.77 3.43 6.49
N ASN A 40 4.33 3.49 5.28
CA ASN A 40 5.01 2.36 4.66
C ASN A 40 6.19 1.90 5.51
N SER A 41 7.04 2.84 5.97
CA SER A 41 8.22 2.56 6.80
C SER A 41 7.89 1.90 8.14
N GLU A 42 6.75 2.25 8.74
CA GLU A 42 6.32 1.70 10.03
C GLU A 42 5.74 0.31 9.87
N TYR A 43 4.78 0.16 8.95
CA TYR A 43 4.02 -1.09 8.82
C TYR A 43 4.78 -2.17 8.05
N SER A 44 5.73 -1.83 7.17
CA SER A 44 6.57 -2.82 6.48
C SER A 44 7.44 -3.64 7.43
N LYS A 45 7.72 -3.13 8.63
CA LYS A 45 8.56 -3.79 9.64
C LYS A 45 7.79 -4.76 10.53
N VAL A 46 6.46 -4.64 10.59
CA VAL A 46 5.60 -5.38 11.53
C VAL A 46 4.54 -6.23 10.85
N TRP A 47 4.20 -5.94 9.59
CA TRP A 47 3.28 -6.75 8.81
C TRP A 47 4.01 -7.91 8.13
N PRO A 48 3.34 -9.06 7.92
CA PRO A 48 3.93 -10.19 7.23
C PRO A 48 4.11 -9.85 5.74
N ASN A 49 5.12 -10.48 5.13
CA ASN A 49 5.36 -10.37 3.70
C ASN A 49 4.22 -11.00 2.88
N ILE A 50 4.01 -10.45 1.69
CA ILE A 50 3.18 -11.04 0.65
C ILE A 50 3.99 -11.10 -0.65
N THR A 51 4.25 -12.31 -1.10
CA THR A 51 5.12 -12.60 -2.25
C THR A 51 4.34 -13.21 -3.42
N ARG A 52 3.10 -13.65 -3.18
CA ARG A 52 2.19 -14.20 -4.18
C ARG A 52 0.88 -13.43 -4.24
N MET A 53 0.37 -13.25 -5.45
CA MET A 53 -0.96 -12.68 -5.66
C MET A 53 -2.03 -13.56 -5.01
N LYS A 54 -2.95 -12.91 -4.31
CA LYS A 54 -4.17 -13.52 -3.77
C LYS A 54 -5.39 -12.96 -4.49
N GLU A 55 -6.51 -13.63 -4.30
CA GLU A 55 -7.79 -13.16 -4.80
C GLU A 55 -8.12 -11.78 -4.19
N PRO A 56 -8.35 -10.74 -5.00
CA PRO A 56 -8.79 -9.44 -4.50
C PRO A 56 -10.13 -9.55 -3.75
N PRO A 57 -10.44 -8.63 -2.82
CA PRO A 57 -11.75 -8.55 -2.20
C PRO A 57 -12.87 -8.40 -3.25
N ALA A 58 -14.02 -9.05 -3.03
CA ALA A 58 -15.15 -9.01 -3.97
C ALA A 58 -15.75 -7.61 -4.14
N ASP A 59 -15.60 -6.76 -3.13
CA ASP A 59 -16.04 -5.37 -3.07
C ASP A 59 -14.99 -4.36 -3.57
N ARG A 60 -13.86 -4.84 -4.13
CA ARG A 60 -12.73 -3.99 -4.57
C ARG A 60 -13.17 -2.77 -5.39
N ASP A 61 -14.06 -2.97 -6.36
CA ASP A 61 -14.46 -1.92 -7.29
C ASP A 61 -15.28 -0.82 -6.61
N GLU A 62 -16.06 -1.19 -5.59
CA GLU A 62 -16.78 -0.22 -4.75
C GLU A 62 -15.78 0.65 -3.98
N TRP A 63 -14.73 0.04 -3.44
CA TRP A 63 -13.67 0.71 -2.68
C TRP A 63 -12.71 1.55 -3.53
N ALA A 64 -12.68 1.37 -4.85
CA ALA A 64 -11.80 2.12 -5.74
C ALA A 64 -12.09 3.63 -5.70
N SER A 65 -13.37 4.00 -5.61
CA SER A 65 -13.85 5.39 -5.63
C SER A 65 -13.93 6.07 -4.25
N VAL A 66 -13.72 5.31 -3.16
CA VAL A 66 -13.86 5.83 -1.80
C VAL A 66 -12.64 6.70 -1.44
N THR A 67 -12.90 7.94 -1.03
CA THR A 67 -11.89 8.91 -0.58
C THR A 67 -11.73 8.92 0.94
N GLY A 68 -10.52 9.27 1.40
CA GLY A 68 -10.18 9.31 2.83
C GLY A 68 -10.20 7.93 3.50
N LYS A 69 -9.73 6.90 2.79
CA LYS A 69 -9.74 5.51 3.28
C LYS A 69 -8.83 5.31 4.48
N LEU A 70 -7.69 6.01 4.52
CA LEU A 70 -6.75 5.95 5.64
C LEU A 70 -7.42 6.46 6.93
N GLU A 71 -8.11 7.60 6.87
CA GLU A 71 -8.70 8.20 8.06
C GLU A 71 -9.95 7.45 8.54
N LYS A 72 -10.73 6.87 7.62
CA LYS A 72 -12.02 6.24 7.94
C LYS A 72 -11.94 4.76 8.29
N TYR A 73 -10.99 4.03 7.68
CA TYR A 73 -11.01 2.56 7.67
C TYR A 73 -9.65 1.93 7.95
N PHE A 74 -8.63 2.73 8.30
CA PHE A 74 -7.33 2.17 8.64
C PHE A 74 -7.42 1.25 9.85
N SER A 75 -6.76 0.10 9.71
CA SER A 75 -6.56 -0.87 10.78
C SER A 75 -5.07 -1.16 10.87
N PRO A 76 -4.47 -1.13 12.07
CA PRO A 76 -3.06 -1.48 12.26
C PRO A 76 -2.81 -2.99 12.14
N ASN A 77 -3.88 -3.80 12.11
CA ASN A 77 -3.75 -5.25 12.00
C ASN A 77 -3.37 -5.65 10.56
N PRO A 78 -2.40 -6.56 10.40
CA PRO A 78 -1.99 -7.03 9.08
C PRO A 78 -3.07 -7.89 8.41
N GLY A 79 -2.92 -8.04 7.08
CA GLY A 79 -3.52 -9.17 6.36
C GLY A 79 -2.82 -10.50 6.69
N THR A 80 -3.22 -11.58 6.00
CA THR A 80 -2.73 -12.93 6.31
C THR A 80 -1.31 -13.24 5.86
N GLY A 81 -0.67 -12.38 5.04
CA GLY A 81 0.69 -12.63 4.49
C GLY A 81 0.81 -13.94 3.71
N ASP A 82 2.02 -14.36 3.35
CA ASP A 82 2.31 -15.72 2.88
C ASP A 82 3.69 -16.24 3.29
#